data_AF-A0A9R0QBI1-F1
#
_entry.id   AF-A0A9R0QBI1-F1
#
_cell.length_a   1.000
_cell.length_b   1.000
_cell.length_c   1.000
_cell.angle_alpha   90.00
_cell.angle_beta   90.00
_cell.angle_gamma   90.00
#
_symmetry.space_group_name_H-M   'P 1'
#
loop_
_entity.id
_entity.type
_entity.pdbx_description
1 polymer ?
#
loop_
_entity_poly.entity_id
_entity_poly.type
_entity_poly.pdbx_seq_one_letter_code
_entity_poly.pdbx_strand_id
1 'polypeptide(L)'
;MTMRRTAAGGVLLLALLLLSTTVARAEDPDHAVMAGLLDAGRSIGRPAGVLINGRGGKEAANPPMFTWEAAKTYQLRICNVGIKSSLNFRIQGHDMKLVEMDGSHTIQGLYESLDPQGSYHYGQINITRTIKLMVTRGHVEGKLRYGFNGVSHVDGDTPLKLAEYFNVSDQVFHYNQMGDEPPAVNGPMHVVPNVITAEFRTFIEVVFENPEKSMDSVHIDGYAFFAVGMGPGKWTAAERKTYNLLDAVSRHTIQVYPRSWSAVMLTFDNAGMWNVRTNLWERHYLGEQLYMSVVSPARSLRDEYNMPENALRCGKVVGLPLPPSYLPA
;
A
#
# COMPACT_ATOMS: atom_id res chain seq x y z
N MET A 1 -25.08 12.29 -11.39
CA MET A 1 -25.40 10.87 -11.57
C MET A 1 -26.86 10.69 -11.22
N THR A 2 -27.70 10.21 -12.15
CA THR A 2 -29.14 10.15 -11.96
C THR A 2 -29.55 8.69 -11.77
N MET A 3 -29.91 8.30 -10.55
CA MET A 3 -30.44 6.96 -10.27
C MET A 3 -31.97 7.00 -10.35
N ARG A 4 -32.57 6.08 -11.11
CA ARG A 4 -34.03 6.01 -11.26
C ARG A 4 -34.60 5.18 -10.12
N ARG A 5 -35.31 5.83 -9.19
CA ARG A 5 -35.87 5.20 -7.98
C ARG A 5 -37.17 4.48 -8.32
N THR A 6 -37.26 3.19 -8.02
CA THR A 6 -38.54 2.46 -7.94
C THR A 6 -38.85 2.17 -6.47
N ALA A 7 -39.84 2.89 -5.93
CA ALA A 7 -40.40 2.77 -4.57
C ALA A 7 -39.42 2.88 -3.38
N ALA A 8 -39.97 3.09 -2.18
CA ALA A 8 -39.22 3.34 -0.95
C ALA A 8 -39.20 2.11 -0.02
N GLY A 9 -38.04 1.80 0.52
CA GLY A 9 -37.78 0.75 1.52
C GLY A 9 -36.30 0.76 1.85
N GLY A 10 -35.93 0.50 3.11
CA GLY A 10 -34.53 0.62 3.58
C GLY A 10 -33.57 -0.30 2.80
N VAL A 11 -32.37 0.20 2.50
CA VAL A 11 -31.41 -0.48 1.61
C VAL A 11 -30.07 -0.67 2.29
N LEU A 12 -29.62 -1.93 2.33
CA LEU A 12 -28.23 -2.35 2.47
C LEU A 12 -27.77 -2.70 1.03
N LEU A 13 -26.61 -2.24 0.51
CA LEU A 13 -26.41 -2.05 -0.96
C LEU A 13 -25.20 -2.80 -1.62
N LEU A 14 -25.29 -3.43 -2.85
CA LEU A 14 -24.36 -4.35 -3.67
C LEU A 14 -24.16 -3.91 -5.11
N ALA A 15 -22.90 -3.77 -5.46
CA ALA A 15 -22.35 -3.93 -6.79
C ALA A 15 -20.83 -3.82 -6.61
N LEU A 16 -20.06 -4.61 -7.34
CA LEU A 16 -18.66 -4.29 -7.56
C LEU A 16 -18.59 -2.97 -8.34
N LEU A 17 -17.92 -1.98 -7.77
CA LEU A 17 -17.90 -0.60 -8.23
C LEU A 17 -16.44 -0.16 -8.33
N LEU A 18 -15.85 -0.37 -9.50
CA LEU A 18 -14.48 0.04 -9.81
C LEU A 18 -14.48 1.54 -10.09
N LEU A 19 -14.10 2.34 -9.10
CA LEU A 19 -13.76 3.74 -9.26
C LEU A 19 -12.35 3.82 -9.84
N SER A 20 -12.23 4.33 -11.06
CA SER A 20 -10.94 4.62 -11.67
C SER A 20 -10.81 6.13 -11.88
N THR A 21 -9.69 6.72 -11.49
CA THR A 21 -9.42 8.14 -11.78
C THR A 21 -8.32 8.27 -12.82
N THR A 22 -8.64 7.93 -14.06
CA THR A 22 -7.80 8.24 -15.24
C THR A 22 -8.67 8.63 -16.43
N VAL A 23 -9.10 9.89 -16.47
CA VAL A 23 -9.11 10.64 -17.73
C VAL A 23 -7.91 11.56 -17.67
N ALA A 24 -6.83 11.11 -18.29
CA ALA A 24 -5.73 11.98 -18.62
C ALA A 24 -6.18 12.94 -19.75
N ARG A 25 -5.45 14.03 -19.97
CA ARG A 25 -5.92 15.07 -20.91
C ARG A 25 -5.84 14.50 -22.33
N ALA A 26 -6.69 14.95 -23.25
CA ALA A 26 -6.68 14.49 -24.65
C ALA A 26 -5.39 14.80 -25.45
N GLU A 27 -4.41 15.42 -24.78
CA GLU A 27 -3.03 15.62 -25.19
C GLU A 27 -2.17 15.09 -24.05
N ASP A 28 -1.99 13.76 -23.99
CA ASP A 28 -1.06 13.19 -23.02
C ASP A 28 0.37 13.56 -23.42
N PRO A 29 1.12 14.27 -22.55
CA PRO A 29 2.52 14.54 -22.83
C PRO A 29 3.26 13.21 -22.88
N ASP A 30 4.16 13.08 -23.86
CA ASP A 30 5.03 11.90 -23.98
C ASP A 30 5.65 11.54 -22.62
N HIS A 31 5.85 10.24 -22.37
CA HIS A 31 6.34 9.74 -21.09
C HIS A 31 7.65 10.41 -20.64
N ALA A 32 8.54 10.77 -21.56
CA ALA A 32 9.76 11.53 -21.26
C ALA A 32 9.48 12.98 -20.82
N VAL A 33 8.45 13.63 -21.39
CA VAL A 33 7.99 14.94 -20.95
C VAL A 33 7.35 14.84 -19.56
N MET A 34 6.50 13.83 -19.31
CA MET A 34 5.89 13.62 -17.99
C MET A 34 6.96 13.32 -16.91
N ALA A 35 7.94 12.49 -17.23
CA ALA A 35 9.12 12.24 -16.38
C ALA A 35 9.87 13.54 -16.06
N GLY A 36 10.21 14.35 -17.09
CA GLY A 36 10.88 15.63 -16.90
C GLY A 36 10.07 16.66 -16.09
N LEU A 37 8.74 16.62 -16.16
CA LEU A 37 7.86 17.43 -15.31
C LEU A 37 7.96 16.98 -13.84
N LEU A 38 7.84 15.69 -13.56
CA LEU A 38 7.91 15.13 -12.21
C LEU A 38 9.30 15.34 -11.58
N ASP A 39 10.37 15.09 -12.35
CA ASP A 39 11.75 15.34 -11.97
C ASP A 39 11.99 16.83 -11.63
N ALA A 40 11.36 17.76 -12.36
CA ALA A 40 11.39 19.20 -12.06
C ALA A 40 10.44 19.62 -10.92
N GLY A 41 9.82 18.66 -10.22
CA GLY A 41 8.88 18.88 -9.12
C GLY A 41 7.50 19.41 -9.53
N ARG A 42 7.15 19.31 -10.82
CA ARG A 42 5.81 19.66 -11.33
C ARG A 42 4.89 18.44 -11.29
N SER A 43 3.95 18.48 -10.36
CA SER A 43 2.86 17.51 -10.23
C SER A 43 1.99 17.43 -11.51
N ILE A 44 1.41 16.26 -11.83
CA ILE A 44 0.60 15.99 -13.05
C ILE A 44 -0.76 16.71 -13.07
N GLY A 45 -0.99 17.65 -12.14
CA GLY A 45 -2.22 18.43 -12.03
C GLY A 45 -3.39 17.65 -11.42
N ARG A 46 -4.59 18.22 -11.50
CA ARG A 46 -5.82 17.51 -11.09
C ARG A 46 -6.33 16.66 -12.26
N PRO A 47 -6.89 15.45 -12.03
CA PRO A 47 -7.55 14.67 -13.07
C PRO A 47 -8.65 15.50 -13.76
N ALA A 48 -8.84 15.30 -15.07
CA ALA A 48 -9.88 16.01 -15.83
C ALA A 48 -11.30 15.59 -15.41
N GLY A 49 -11.44 14.39 -14.85
CA GLY A 49 -12.70 13.87 -14.31
C GLY A 49 -12.48 12.58 -13.50
N VAL A 50 -13.56 12.10 -12.90
CA VAL A 50 -13.64 10.79 -12.23
C VAL A 50 -14.37 9.83 -13.15
N LEU A 51 -13.87 8.60 -13.27
CA LEU A 51 -14.57 7.51 -13.94
C LEU A 51 -15.16 6.54 -12.92
N ILE A 52 -16.33 6.00 -13.23
CA ILE A 52 -16.92 4.88 -12.52
C ILE A 52 -17.15 3.79 -13.56
N ASN A 53 -16.56 2.59 -13.36
CA ASN A 53 -16.54 1.50 -14.34
C ASN A 53 -16.15 2.00 -15.76
N GLY A 54 -15.12 2.85 -15.84
CA GLY A 54 -14.60 3.42 -17.08
C GLY A 54 -15.40 4.58 -17.71
N ARG A 55 -16.55 4.99 -17.13
CA ARG A 55 -17.40 6.06 -17.70
C ARG A 55 -17.41 7.33 -16.86
N GLY A 56 -17.39 8.48 -17.52
CA GLY A 56 -17.36 9.80 -16.89
C GLY A 56 -18.46 10.74 -17.42
N GLY A 57 -18.61 11.90 -16.77
CA GLY A 57 -19.43 13.01 -17.28
C GLY A 57 -20.86 12.60 -17.69
N LYS A 58 -21.22 12.90 -18.95
CA LYS A 58 -22.55 12.60 -19.52
C LYS A 58 -22.75 11.12 -19.85
N GLU A 59 -21.69 10.38 -20.16
CA GLU A 59 -21.76 8.95 -20.52
C GLU A 59 -22.10 8.07 -19.31
N ALA A 60 -21.74 8.50 -18.11
CA ALA A 60 -22.17 7.89 -16.85
C ALA A 60 -23.66 8.14 -16.51
N ALA A 61 -24.37 8.96 -17.29
CA ALA A 61 -25.76 9.33 -17.02
C ALA A 61 -26.80 8.62 -17.91
N ASN A 62 -26.44 8.17 -19.11
CA ASN A 62 -27.36 7.49 -20.05
C ASN A 62 -26.64 6.37 -20.83
N PRO A 63 -27.11 5.10 -20.75
CA PRO A 63 -28.09 4.58 -19.81
C PRO A 63 -27.61 4.70 -18.34
N PRO A 64 -28.51 4.63 -17.34
CA PRO A 64 -28.10 4.63 -15.93
C PRO A 64 -27.15 3.47 -15.65
N MET A 65 -26.03 3.77 -14.99
CA MET A 65 -24.95 2.81 -14.74
C MET A 65 -25.36 1.61 -13.89
N PHE A 66 -26.37 1.79 -13.03
CA PHE A 66 -26.96 0.74 -12.21
C PHE A 66 -28.48 0.88 -12.22
N THR A 67 -29.17 -0.26 -12.27
CA THR A 67 -30.61 -0.38 -12.07
C THR A 67 -30.85 -1.24 -10.83
N TRP A 68 -31.77 -0.80 -9.98
CA TRP A 68 -32.04 -1.41 -8.68
C TRP A 68 -33.52 -1.77 -8.58
N GLU A 69 -33.82 -2.88 -7.91
CA GLU A 69 -35.20 -3.25 -7.57
C GLU A 69 -35.61 -2.63 -6.22
N ALA A 70 -36.91 -2.32 -6.10
CA ALA A 70 -37.49 -1.84 -4.85
C ALA A 70 -37.30 -2.86 -3.70
N ALA A 71 -36.99 -2.37 -2.50
CA ALA A 71 -36.90 -3.17 -1.27
C ALA A 71 -35.94 -4.39 -1.34
N LYS A 72 -34.93 -4.36 -2.22
CA LYS A 72 -33.84 -5.35 -2.25
C LYS A 72 -32.60 -4.88 -1.49
N THR A 73 -31.87 -5.86 -0.97
CA THR A 73 -30.63 -5.72 -0.19
C THR A 73 -29.47 -6.46 -0.84
N TYR A 74 -28.26 -6.00 -0.53
CA TYR A 74 -27.10 -6.06 -1.40
C TYR A 74 -25.77 -5.64 -0.57
N GLN A 75 -24.48 -5.85 -0.99
CA GLN A 75 -23.13 -5.46 -0.41
C GLN A 75 -22.08 -4.83 -1.43
N LEU A 76 -21.80 -3.51 -1.46
CA LEU A 76 -21.07 -2.80 -2.56
C LEU A 76 -19.57 -3.03 -2.42
N ARG A 77 -18.92 -3.57 -3.46
CA ARG A 77 -17.47 -3.81 -3.48
C ARG A 77 -16.79 -2.64 -4.20
N ILE A 78 -16.55 -1.54 -3.49
CA ILE A 78 -15.95 -0.34 -4.07
C ILE A 78 -14.43 -0.49 -4.08
N CYS A 79 -13.80 -0.33 -5.25
CA CYS A 79 -12.35 -0.35 -5.41
C CYS A 79 -11.88 0.96 -6.05
N ASN A 80 -10.90 1.65 -5.47
CA ASN A 80 -10.29 2.84 -6.05
C ASN A 80 -8.95 2.49 -6.70
N VAL A 81 -8.92 2.45 -8.03
CA VAL A 81 -7.70 2.24 -8.84
C VAL A 81 -7.14 3.56 -9.39
N GLY A 82 -7.57 4.68 -8.81
CA GLY A 82 -7.15 6.02 -9.20
C GLY A 82 -5.71 6.37 -8.78
N ILE A 83 -4.94 6.96 -9.69
CA ILE A 83 -3.49 7.19 -9.51
C ILE A 83 -3.12 8.33 -8.53
N LYS A 84 -4.11 9.09 -8.03
CA LYS A 84 -3.87 10.35 -7.31
C LYS A 84 -4.96 10.79 -6.33
N SER A 85 -6.23 10.53 -6.62
CA SER A 85 -7.35 11.13 -5.87
C SER A 85 -8.01 10.14 -4.93
N SER A 86 -8.04 10.49 -3.65
CA SER A 86 -9.02 9.93 -2.70
C SER A 86 -10.41 10.48 -3.03
N LEU A 87 -11.40 9.59 -3.09
CA LEU A 87 -12.78 9.93 -3.46
C LEU A 87 -13.70 9.80 -2.26
N ASN A 88 -14.62 10.76 -2.08
CA ASN A 88 -15.80 10.55 -1.25
C ASN A 88 -16.90 9.90 -2.10
N PHE A 89 -17.46 8.79 -1.62
CA PHE A 89 -18.58 8.12 -2.26
C PHE A 89 -19.84 8.28 -1.43
N ARG A 90 -20.96 8.63 -2.08
CA ARG A 90 -22.28 8.74 -1.48
C ARG A 90 -23.35 8.41 -2.51
N ILE A 91 -24.41 7.77 -2.07
CA ILE A 91 -25.62 7.56 -2.87
C ILE A 91 -26.73 8.43 -2.28
N GLN A 92 -27.38 9.22 -3.14
CA GLN A 92 -28.38 10.19 -2.69
C GLN A 92 -29.63 9.48 -2.16
N GLY A 93 -30.08 9.85 -0.96
CA GLY A 93 -31.28 9.29 -0.34
C GLY A 93 -31.19 7.82 0.08
N HIS A 94 -29.97 7.29 0.25
CA HIS A 94 -29.70 5.94 0.73
C HIS A 94 -28.55 6.00 1.73
N ASP A 95 -28.76 5.45 2.92
CA ASP A 95 -27.69 5.19 3.86
C ASP A 95 -26.86 3.99 3.39
N MET A 96 -25.60 3.91 3.82
CA MET A 96 -24.68 2.83 3.45
C MET A 96 -24.05 2.25 4.71
N LYS A 97 -24.11 0.93 4.86
CA LYS A 97 -23.40 0.18 5.91
C LYS A 97 -22.11 -0.37 5.33
N LEU A 98 -20.97 -0.09 5.96
CA LEU A 98 -19.70 -0.76 5.65
C LEU A 98 -19.74 -2.18 6.23
N VAL A 99 -19.35 -3.16 5.42
CA VAL A 99 -19.42 -4.60 5.76
C VAL A 99 -18.14 -5.39 5.47
N GLU A 100 -17.25 -4.81 4.67
CA GLU A 100 -16.00 -5.40 4.18
C GLU A 100 -15.04 -4.26 3.77
N MET A 101 -13.75 -4.40 4.07
CA MET A 101 -12.68 -3.50 3.64
C MET A 101 -11.40 -4.34 3.44
N ASP A 102 -10.68 -4.13 2.34
CA ASP A 102 -9.44 -4.85 2.01
C ASP A 102 -9.57 -6.40 2.14
N GLY A 103 -10.72 -6.96 1.75
CA GLY A 103 -11.03 -8.40 1.85
C GLY A 103 -11.37 -8.92 3.26
N SER A 104 -11.26 -8.06 4.28
CA SER A 104 -11.61 -8.38 5.66
C SER A 104 -12.99 -7.83 6.05
N HIS A 105 -13.77 -8.60 6.81
CA HIS A 105 -15.02 -8.10 7.36
C HIS A 105 -14.78 -7.05 8.43
N THR A 106 -15.39 -5.87 8.27
CA THR A 106 -15.46 -4.89 9.35
C THR A 106 -16.43 -5.38 10.43
N ILE A 107 -16.18 -5.04 11.69
CA ILE A 107 -17.03 -5.46 12.82
C ILE A 107 -18.48 -5.04 12.58
N GLN A 108 -19.42 -5.96 12.77
CA GLN A 108 -20.85 -5.73 12.60
C GLN A 108 -21.65 -6.32 13.78
N GLY A 109 -21.85 -5.55 14.85
CA GLY A 109 -22.82 -5.92 15.89
C GLY A 109 -22.64 -5.20 17.23
N LEU A 110 -23.75 -5.09 17.96
CA LEU A 110 -23.74 -5.16 19.43
C LEU A 110 -23.72 -6.65 19.80
N TYR A 111 -22.99 -7.03 20.84
CA TYR A 111 -22.85 -8.43 21.27
C TYR A 111 -23.27 -8.61 22.74
N GLU A 112 -24.03 -9.66 23.06
CA GLU A 112 -24.26 -10.12 24.44
C GLU A 112 -23.28 -11.23 24.86
N SER A 113 -22.70 -11.97 23.91
CA SER A 113 -21.51 -12.80 24.12
C SER A 113 -20.76 -13.05 22.80
N LEU A 114 -19.47 -13.37 22.88
CA LEU A 114 -18.60 -13.69 21.75
C LEU A 114 -17.88 -15.01 22.06
N ASP A 115 -17.87 -15.96 21.12
CA ASP A 115 -17.25 -17.28 21.29
C ASP A 115 -15.71 -17.17 21.06
N PRO A 116 -14.83 -17.61 21.99
CA PRO A 116 -13.44 -17.14 22.03
C PRO A 116 -12.44 -17.94 21.16
N GLN A 117 -12.90 -18.70 20.17
CA GLN A 117 -12.01 -19.42 19.25
C GLN A 117 -11.52 -18.52 18.12
N GLY A 118 -10.53 -17.66 18.41
CA GLY A 118 -9.78 -16.95 17.37
C GLY A 118 -9.44 -15.47 17.65
N SER A 119 -9.63 -14.97 18.88
CA SER A 119 -9.11 -13.65 19.25
C SER A 119 -7.58 -13.67 19.29
N TYR A 120 -6.95 -13.37 18.15
CA TYR A 120 -5.53 -13.03 18.09
C TYR A 120 -5.32 -11.79 18.96
N HIS A 121 -4.87 -11.98 20.20
CA HIS A 121 -4.55 -10.88 21.11
C HIS A 121 -3.19 -10.28 20.73
N TYR A 122 -3.11 -9.66 19.55
CA TYR A 122 -1.88 -9.09 19.00
C TYR A 122 -1.25 -8.02 19.92
N GLY A 123 -2.05 -7.34 20.75
CA GLY A 123 -1.57 -6.48 21.83
C GLY A 123 -0.86 -7.16 23.01
N GLN A 124 -0.88 -8.50 23.09
CA GLN A 124 -0.13 -9.29 24.08
C GLN A 124 1.14 -9.93 23.48
N ILE A 125 1.37 -9.77 22.17
CA ILE A 125 2.56 -10.30 21.49
C ILE A 125 3.69 -9.27 21.64
N ASN A 126 4.87 -9.72 22.07
CA ASN A 126 6.05 -8.86 22.18
C ASN A 126 6.49 -8.37 20.79
N ILE A 127 6.57 -7.06 20.63
CA ILE A 127 7.10 -6.42 19.42
C ILE A 127 8.61 -6.70 19.35
N THR A 128 9.05 -7.48 18.37
CA THR A 128 10.46 -7.82 18.15
C THR A 128 11.25 -6.65 17.56
N ARG A 129 10.61 -5.85 16.70
CA ARG A 129 11.20 -4.67 16.05
C ARG A 129 10.14 -3.59 15.79
N THR A 130 10.53 -2.34 15.98
CA THR A 130 9.74 -1.16 15.57
C THR A 130 10.47 -0.46 14.45
N ILE A 131 9.84 -0.33 13.29
CA ILE A 131 10.38 0.36 12.12
C ILE A 131 9.58 1.63 11.91
N LYS A 132 10.21 2.80 12.04
CA LYS A 132 9.56 4.09 11.76
C LYS A 132 9.92 4.52 10.34
N LEU A 133 8.93 4.72 9.48
CA LEU A 133 9.09 5.11 8.09
C LEU A 133 8.59 6.55 7.91
N MET A 134 9.50 7.52 7.95
CA MET A 134 9.19 8.92 7.70
C MET A 134 9.32 9.24 6.21
N VAL A 135 8.26 9.81 5.64
CA VAL A 135 8.29 10.37 4.27
C VAL A 135 9.36 11.45 4.20
N THR A 136 10.32 11.24 3.30
CA THR A 136 11.41 12.17 3.02
C THR A 136 11.22 12.77 1.63
N ARG A 137 11.50 14.07 1.50
CA ARG A 137 11.41 14.83 0.26
C ARG A 137 12.63 15.72 0.12
N GLY A 138 13.22 15.77 -1.07
CA GLY A 138 14.38 16.61 -1.36
C GLY A 138 14.76 16.60 -2.84
N HIS A 139 15.88 17.24 -3.17
CA HIS A 139 16.43 17.17 -4.53
C HIS A 139 17.77 16.43 -4.50
N VAL A 140 17.96 15.51 -5.44
CA VAL A 140 19.23 14.80 -5.68
C VAL A 140 19.54 14.96 -7.16
N GLU A 141 20.75 15.42 -7.47
CA GLU A 141 21.19 15.69 -8.86
C GLU A 141 20.23 16.63 -9.64
N GLY A 142 19.63 17.59 -8.94
CA GLY A 142 18.66 18.54 -9.50
C GLY A 142 17.25 17.99 -9.71
N LYS A 143 17.03 16.67 -9.55
CA LYS A 143 15.71 16.04 -9.63
C LYS A 143 15.03 16.04 -8.26
N LEU A 144 13.73 16.37 -8.22
CA LEU A 144 12.89 16.07 -7.06
C LEU A 144 12.91 14.56 -6.81
N ARG A 145 12.95 14.18 -5.55
CA ARG A 145 12.90 12.79 -5.09
C ARG A 145 12.05 12.71 -3.84
N TYR A 146 11.37 11.58 -3.69
CA TYR A 146 10.69 11.15 -2.48
C TYR A 146 11.28 9.81 -2.02
N GLY A 147 11.08 9.44 -0.76
CA GLY A 147 11.68 8.25 -0.17
C GLY A 147 11.26 8.04 1.29
N PHE A 148 11.80 6.99 1.91
CA PHE A 148 11.65 6.74 3.33
C PHE A 148 13.01 6.90 4.04
N ASN A 149 13.03 7.58 5.19
CA ASN A 149 14.19 7.73 6.06
C ASN A 149 15.50 8.21 5.38
N GLY A 150 15.43 9.14 4.42
CA GLY A 150 16.61 9.58 3.68
C GLY A 150 17.04 8.70 2.51
N VAL A 151 16.26 7.66 2.16
CA VAL A 151 16.53 6.81 1.00
C VAL A 151 15.39 6.87 0.01
N SER A 152 15.69 7.38 -1.18
CA SER A 152 14.81 7.39 -2.35
C SER A 152 15.14 6.17 -3.21
N HIS A 153 14.14 5.33 -3.45
CA HIS A 153 14.34 4.09 -4.20
C HIS A 153 14.59 4.35 -5.69
N VAL A 154 15.47 3.54 -6.27
CA VAL A 154 15.63 3.43 -7.72
C VAL A 154 15.69 1.97 -8.13
N ASP A 155 14.93 1.62 -9.16
CA ASP A 155 14.98 0.29 -9.78
C ASP A 155 16.17 0.20 -10.74
N GLY A 156 16.88 -0.92 -10.70
CA GLY A 156 17.96 -1.25 -11.64
C GLY A 156 17.57 -2.34 -12.63
N ASP A 157 18.45 -2.61 -13.60
CA ASP A 157 18.21 -3.61 -14.67
C ASP A 157 17.99 -5.05 -14.17
N THR A 158 18.28 -5.33 -12.90
CA THR A 158 18.13 -6.64 -12.26
C THR A 158 17.10 -6.54 -11.14
N PRO A 159 15.93 -7.19 -11.25
CA PRO A 159 14.93 -7.23 -10.19
C PRO A 159 15.50 -7.77 -8.88
N LEU A 160 15.20 -7.10 -7.78
CA LEU A 160 15.81 -7.36 -6.48
C LEU A 160 15.65 -8.81 -6.01
N LYS A 161 14.46 -9.40 -6.18
CA LYS A 161 14.22 -10.81 -5.84
C LYS A 161 15.03 -11.77 -6.71
N LEU A 162 15.29 -11.44 -7.98
CA LEU A 162 16.16 -12.25 -8.83
C LEU A 162 17.63 -12.12 -8.37
N ALA A 163 18.07 -10.91 -8.01
CA ALA A 163 19.41 -10.70 -7.48
C ALA A 163 19.64 -11.48 -6.16
N GLU A 164 18.65 -11.50 -5.27
CA GLU A 164 18.64 -12.31 -4.04
C GLU A 164 18.63 -13.82 -4.35
N TYR A 165 17.71 -14.30 -5.19
CA TYR A 165 17.57 -15.73 -5.52
C TYR A 165 18.81 -16.32 -6.20
N PHE A 166 19.47 -15.56 -7.07
CA PHE A 166 20.72 -15.95 -7.74
C PHE A 166 21.99 -15.67 -6.92
N ASN A 167 21.86 -15.16 -5.68
CA ASN A 167 22.98 -14.80 -4.81
C ASN A 167 23.98 -13.81 -5.46
N VAL A 168 23.43 -12.79 -6.13
CA VAL A 168 24.17 -11.66 -6.73
C VAL A 168 23.72 -10.31 -6.19
N SER A 169 23.08 -10.29 -5.01
CA SER A 169 22.56 -9.08 -4.33
C SER A 169 23.62 -7.99 -4.25
N ASP A 170 24.85 -8.32 -3.82
CA ASP A 170 25.94 -7.35 -3.60
C ASP A 170 26.39 -6.61 -4.88
N GLN A 171 25.98 -7.06 -6.06
CA GLN A 171 26.23 -6.39 -7.34
C GLN A 171 25.07 -5.48 -7.80
N VAL A 172 23.96 -5.47 -7.05
CA VAL A 172 22.69 -4.84 -7.41
C VAL A 172 22.20 -3.89 -6.31
N PHE A 173 22.27 -4.30 -5.04
CA PHE A 173 21.81 -3.52 -3.89
C PHE A 173 22.54 -3.94 -2.59
N HIS A 174 22.43 -3.12 -1.55
CA HIS A 174 22.87 -3.48 -0.20
C HIS A 174 21.71 -3.38 0.78
N TYR A 175 21.66 -4.29 1.76
CA TYR A 175 20.62 -4.28 2.78
C TYR A 175 20.79 -3.14 3.80
N ASN A 176 19.67 -2.68 4.34
CA ASN A 176 19.59 -1.80 5.52
C ASN A 176 20.37 -0.47 5.36
N GLN A 177 20.33 0.11 4.15
CA GLN A 177 20.89 1.44 3.88
C GLN A 177 20.08 2.58 4.53
N MET A 178 18.86 2.29 5.00
CA MET A 178 18.11 3.11 5.95
C MET A 178 18.01 2.41 7.32
N GLY A 179 17.99 3.20 8.39
CA GLY A 179 17.74 2.73 9.75
C GLY A 179 16.26 2.73 10.13
N ASP A 180 15.95 2.11 11.27
CA ASP A 180 14.59 2.00 11.84
C ASP A 180 14.09 3.30 12.49
N GLU A 181 14.98 4.24 12.80
CA GLU A 181 14.67 5.57 13.31
C GLU A 181 14.90 6.61 12.20
N PRO A 182 13.95 7.53 11.95
CA PRO A 182 14.09 8.49 10.87
C PRO A 182 15.14 9.56 11.21
N PRO A 183 15.88 10.05 10.20
CA PRO A 183 16.73 11.22 10.35
C PRO A 183 15.90 12.49 10.62
N ALA A 184 16.57 13.62 10.81
CA ALA A 184 15.90 14.92 10.86
C ALA A 184 15.08 15.19 9.57
N VAL A 185 13.96 15.90 9.70
CA VAL A 185 13.14 16.32 8.55
C VAL A 185 14.01 17.21 7.63
N ASN A 186 14.01 16.91 6.33
CA ASN A 186 14.93 17.50 5.33
C ASN A 186 16.41 17.16 5.56
N GLY A 187 16.72 16.02 6.19
CA GLY A 187 18.06 15.44 6.22
C GLY A 187 18.61 15.09 4.83
N PRO A 188 19.87 14.63 4.74
CA PRO A 188 20.45 14.18 3.48
C PRO A 188 19.63 13.04 2.88
N MET A 189 19.60 12.98 1.55
CA MET A 189 18.88 11.93 0.84
C MET A 189 19.75 11.30 -0.24
N HIS A 190 19.69 9.97 -0.32
CA HIS A 190 20.45 9.14 -1.24
C HIS A 190 19.49 8.41 -2.19
N VAL A 191 19.93 8.19 -3.44
CA VAL A 191 19.16 7.46 -4.45
C VAL A 191 19.83 6.10 -4.67
N VAL A 192 19.26 5.05 -4.10
CA VAL A 192 19.76 3.66 -4.14
C VAL A 192 18.59 2.68 -4.08
N PRO A 193 18.73 1.42 -4.53
CA PRO A 193 17.68 0.42 -4.35
C PRO A 193 17.49 0.14 -2.86
N ASN A 194 16.31 0.52 -2.33
CA ASN A 194 16.04 0.51 -0.90
C ASN A 194 15.51 -0.85 -0.44
N VAL A 195 16.35 -1.64 0.22
CA VAL A 195 15.99 -2.97 0.74
C VAL A 195 16.34 -3.08 2.22
N ILE A 196 15.37 -3.46 3.04
CA ILE A 196 15.58 -3.78 4.46
C ILE A 196 15.39 -5.28 4.69
N THR A 197 16.18 -5.87 5.59
CA THR A 197 15.95 -7.25 6.05
C THR A 197 14.83 -7.30 7.07
N ALA A 198 14.11 -8.40 7.14
CA ALA A 198 13.06 -8.69 8.09
C ALA A 198 13.19 -10.14 8.57
N GLU A 199 13.09 -10.38 9.88
CA GLU A 199 13.27 -11.71 10.45
C GLU A 199 11.98 -12.53 10.35
N PHE A 200 12.08 -13.71 9.74
CA PHE A 200 10.93 -14.58 9.49
C PHE A 200 10.23 -15.01 10.79
N ARG A 201 8.89 -14.91 10.79
CA ARG A 201 7.97 -15.19 11.91
C ARG A 201 8.17 -14.31 13.14
N THR A 202 8.76 -13.13 12.99
CA THR A 202 8.74 -12.09 14.05
C THR A 202 7.50 -11.22 13.96
N PHE A 203 7.08 -10.68 15.11
CA PHE A 203 5.96 -9.74 15.20
C PHE A 203 6.50 -8.32 15.33
N ILE A 204 6.11 -7.44 14.40
CA ILE A 204 6.71 -6.12 14.27
C ILE A 204 5.67 -5.00 14.24
N GLU A 205 6.13 -3.81 14.56
CA GLU A 205 5.38 -2.56 14.47
C GLU A 205 6.00 -1.69 13.37
N VAL A 206 5.20 -1.22 12.42
CA VAL A 206 5.62 -0.18 11.47
C VAL A 206 4.87 1.10 11.77
N VAL A 207 5.60 2.20 11.97
CA VAL A 207 5.05 3.53 12.24
C VAL A 207 5.37 4.43 11.06
N PHE A 208 4.36 4.80 10.28
CA PHE A 208 4.52 5.75 9.20
C PHE A 208 4.40 7.19 9.74
N GLU A 209 5.37 8.05 9.43
CA GLU A 209 5.35 9.47 9.80
C GLU A 209 5.30 10.35 8.54
N ASN A 210 4.30 11.24 8.47
CA ASN A 210 4.10 12.11 7.31
C ASN A 210 4.28 13.59 7.70
N PRO A 211 5.49 14.18 7.55
CA PRO A 211 5.71 15.62 7.77
C PRO A 211 5.10 16.51 6.69
N GLU A 212 4.63 15.95 5.57
CA GLU A 212 4.14 16.72 4.43
C GLU A 212 2.76 17.36 4.68
N LYS A 213 2.39 18.27 3.78
CA LYS A 213 1.10 19.00 3.82
C LYS A 213 -0.05 18.23 3.16
N SER A 214 0.24 17.14 2.47
CA SER A 214 -0.72 16.25 1.81
C SER A 214 -0.78 14.90 2.52
N MET A 215 -1.96 14.29 2.56
CA MET A 215 -2.12 12.91 3.01
C MET A 215 -1.32 11.98 2.08
N ASP A 216 -0.71 10.96 2.65
CA ASP A 216 -0.13 9.84 1.92
C ASP A 216 -0.96 8.56 2.14
N SER A 217 -0.77 7.54 1.30
CA SER A 217 -1.47 6.27 1.39
C SER A 217 -0.51 5.12 1.07
N VAL A 218 0.04 4.49 2.11
CA VAL A 218 1.06 3.43 1.97
C VAL A 218 0.41 2.05 1.88
N HIS A 219 0.91 1.22 0.96
CA HIS A 219 0.56 -0.18 0.76
C HIS A 219 1.74 -1.08 1.13
N ILE A 220 1.44 -2.28 1.64
CA ILE A 220 2.41 -3.35 1.87
C ILE A 220 1.98 -4.55 1.04
N ASP A 221 2.81 -4.94 0.07
CA ASP A 221 2.60 -6.14 -0.74
C ASP A 221 2.79 -7.41 0.14
N GLY A 222 2.09 -8.50 -0.19
CA GLY A 222 2.28 -9.82 0.45
C GLY A 222 1.76 -9.98 1.88
N TYR A 223 1.34 -8.89 2.53
CA TYR A 223 0.89 -8.88 3.93
C TYR A 223 -0.43 -8.13 4.11
N ALA A 224 -1.27 -8.66 5.00
CA ALA A 224 -2.28 -7.87 5.69
C ALA A 224 -1.76 -7.47 7.07
N PHE A 225 -2.17 -6.32 7.58
CA PHE A 225 -1.71 -5.76 8.85
C PHE A 225 -2.87 -5.18 9.67
N PHE A 226 -2.72 -5.18 11.00
CA PHE A 226 -3.66 -4.53 11.90
C PHE A 226 -3.36 -3.04 11.97
N ALA A 227 -4.32 -2.18 11.59
CA ALA A 227 -4.18 -0.73 11.69
C ALA A 227 -4.48 -0.28 13.14
N VAL A 228 -3.45 -0.27 13.99
CA VAL A 228 -3.61 -0.14 15.45
C VAL A 228 -3.73 1.29 15.97
N GLY A 229 -3.21 2.30 15.26
CA GLY A 229 -3.30 3.68 15.74
C GLY A 229 -2.99 4.75 14.70
N MET A 230 -3.44 5.98 14.96
CA MET A 230 -3.08 7.18 14.21
C MET A 230 -3.21 8.41 15.10
N GLY A 231 -2.38 9.43 14.86
CA GLY A 231 -2.41 10.65 15.67
C GLY A 231 -1.64 11.80 15.04
N PRO A 232 -1.88 13.05 15.49
CA PRO A 232 -1.17 14.22 14.99
C PRO A 232 0.28 14.26 15.50
N GLY A 233 1.14 14.99 14.78
CA GLY A 233 2.53 15.24 15.18
C GLY A 233 3.48 14.09 14.90
N LYS A 234 4.58 14.04 15.66
CA LYS A 234 5.58 12.97 15.62
C LYS A 234 5.19 11.87 16.60
N TRP A 235 5.36 10.61 16.22
CA TRP A 235 5.05 9.48 17.09
C TRP A 235 6.07 9.35 18.22
N THR A 236 5.61 8.86 19.37
CA THR A 236 6.48 8.44 20.48
C THR A 236 6.01 7.09 21.03
N ALA A 237 6.90 6.35 21.69
CA ALA A 237 6.55 5.06 22.29
C ALA A 237 5.40 5.14 23.32
N ALA A 238 5.14 6.34 23.88
CA ALA A 238 4.00 6.59 24.77
C ALA A 238 2.65 6.57 24.05
N GLU A 239 2.61 6.71 22.71
CA GLU A 239 1.37 6.66 21.93
C GLU A 239 0.77 5.24 21.85
N ARG A 240 1.55 4.19 22.14
CA ARG A 240 1.05 2.80 22.16
C ARG A 240 -0.12 2.59 23.14
N LYS A 241 -0.26 3.43 24.17
CA LYS A 241 -1.41 3.45 25.08
C LYS A 241 -2.75 3.83 24.39
N THR A 242 -2.69 4.43 23.20
CA THR A 242 -3.85 4.87 22.40
C THR A 242 -4.26 3.84 21.35
N TYR A 243 -3.48 2.75 21.21
CA TYR A 243 -3.71 1.78 20.16
C TYR A 243 -4.98 0.97 20.39
N ASN A 244 -5.71 0.72 19.32
CA ASN A 244 -6.69 -0.34 19.27
C ASN A 244 -5.95 -1.68 19.21
N LEU A 245 -5.87 -2.35 20.36
CA LEU A 245 -5.26 -3.66 20.53
C LEU A 245 -6.29 -4.79 20.71
N LEU A 246 -7.58 -4.49 20.50
CA LEU A 246 -8.68 -5.43 20.66
C LEU A 246 -9.23 -5.89 19.31
N ASP A 247 -9.59 -4.94 18.43
CA ASP A 247 -10.43 -5.20 17.27
C ASP A 247 -10.06 -4.38 16.02
N ALA A 248 -8.80 -3.94 15.93
CA ALA A 248 -8.24 -3.27 14.77
C ALA A 248 -8.50 -4.05 13.48
N VAL A 249 -9.00 -3.33 12.46
CA VAL A 249 -9.33 -3.93 11.17
C VAL A 249 -8.04 -4.30 10.43
N SER A 250 -8.00 -5.52 9.90
CA SER A 250 -6.94 -5.98 8.99
C SER A 250 -7.04 -5.26 7.65
N ARG A 251 -5.91 -4.74 7.15
CA ARG A 251 -5.83 -3.91 5.94
C ARG A 251 -4.57 -4.22 5.14
N HIS A 252 -4.56 -3.80 3.88
CA HIS A 252 -3.36 -3.81 3.03
C HIS A 252 -2.84 -2.39 2.73
N THR A 253 -3.67 -1.36 2.93
CA THR A 253 -3.28 0.04 2.71
C THR A 253 -3.68 0.91 3.91
N ILE A 254 -2.80 1.80 4.35
CA ILE A 254 -3.07 2.78 5.42
C ILE A 254 -2.86 4.21 4.95
N GLN A 255 -3.72 5.12 5.40
CA GLN A 255 -3.64 6.55 5.12
C GLN A 255 -2.84 7.23 6.22
N VAL A 256 -1.82 8.02 5.85
CA VAL A 256 -1.02 8.80 6.80
C VAL A 256 -1.34 10.28 6.59
N TYR A 257 -2.11 10.85 7.51
CA TYR A 257 -2.62 12.22 7.39
C TYR A 257 -1.51 13.29 7.42
N PRO A 258 -1.75 14.52 6.90
CA PRO A 258 -0.76 15.58 6.93
C PRO A 258 -0.26 15.90 8.35
N ARG A 259 1.05 16.00 8.54
CA ARG A 259 1.70 16.27 9.84
C ARG A 259 1.22 15.33 10.95
N SER A 260 1.08 14.05 10.61
CA SER A 260 0.53 13.00 11.48
C SER A 260 1.32 11.71 11.31
N TRP A 261 1.08 10.76 12.21
CA TRP A 261 1.59 9.40 12.15
C TRP A 261 0.46 8.37 12.03
N SER A 262 0.80 7.16 11.59
CA SER A 262 -0.10 6.00 11.59
C SER A 262 0.70 4.72 11.82
N ALA A 263 0.23 3.89 12.76
CA ALA A 263 0.93 2.70 13.21
C ALA A 263 0.18 1.43 12.80
N VAL A 264 0.92 0.42 12.36
CA VAL A 264 0.42 -0.90 11.99
C VAL A 264 1.23 -1.99 12.69
N MET A 265 0.60 -3.15 12.89
CA MET A 265 1.25 -4.35 13.40
C MET A 265 1.04 -5.53 12.45
N LEU A 266 2.08 -6.32 12.24
CA LEU A 266 2.05 -7.52 11.40
C LEU A 266 3.09 -8.56 11.85
N THR A 267 2.90 -9.80 11.41
CA THR A 267 3.89 -10.88 11.53
C THR A 267 4.59 -11.05 10.19
N PHE A 268 5.90 -11.25 10.16
CA PHE A 268 6.63 -11.60 8.93
C PHE A 268 6.56 -13.11 8.63
N ASP A 269 5.36 -13.66 8.44
CA ASP A 269 5.12 -15.08 8.21
C ASP A 269 5.16 -15.54 6.74
N ASN A 270 5.37 -14.62 5.79
CA ASN A 270 5.42 -14.86 4.35
C ASN A 270 6.82 -14.57 3.79
N ALA A 271 7.62 -15.61 3.52
CA ALA A 271 8.98 -15.44 3.05
C ALA A 271 9.02 -14.96 1.58
N GLY A 272 9.91 -14.02 1.28
CA GLY A 272 10.00 -13.39 -0.04
C GLY A 272 10.51 -11.96 0.01
N MET A 273 10.30 -11.24 -1.09
CA MET A 273 10.67 -9.83 -1.25
C MET A 273 9.42 -8.99 -1.52
N TRP A 274 9.07 -8.15 -0.55
CA TRP A 274 7.76 -7.50 -0.49
C TRP A 274 7.90 -5.99 -0.55
N ASN A 275 7.22 -5.35 -1.50
CA ASN A 275 7.29 -3.91 -1.67
C ASN A 275 6.44 -3.18 -0.61
N VAL A 276 6.96 -2.07 -0.09
CA VAL A 276 6.24 -1.09 0.72
C VAL A 276 6.32 0.24 0.00
N ARG A 277 5.19 0.76 -0.46
CA ARG A 277 5.17 1.96 -1.31
C ARG A 277 3.95 2.83 -1.05
N THR A 278 4.06 4.10 -1.40
CA THR A 278 2.86 4.92 -1.60
C THR A 278 2.01 4.42 -2.78
N ASN A 279 0.70 4.63 -2.69
CA ASN A 279 -0.26 4.54 -3.80
C ASN A 279 -0.39 5.87 -4.59
N LEU A 280 0.32 6.92 -4.20
CA LEU A 280 0.41 8.17 -4.97
C LEU A 280 1.48 8.02 -6.06
N TRP A 281 1.05 7.79 -7.29
CA TRP A 281 1.95 7.38 -8.39
C TRP A 281 3.08 8.38 -8.69
N GLU A 282 2.84 9.68 -8.49
CA GLU A 282 3.90 10.71 -8.60
C GLU A 282 5.04 10.45 -7.62
N ARG A 283 4.72 10.14 -6.36
CA ARG A 283 5.70 9.91 -5.30
C ARG A 283 6.37 8.54 -5.46
N HIS A 284 5.62 7.52 -5.87
CA HIS A 284 6.17 6.21 -6.21
C HIS A 284 7.23 6.32 -7.33
N TYR A 285 6.90 6.99 -8.44
CA TYR A 285 7.86 7.29 -9.52
C TYR A 285 9.09 8.06 -9.01
N LEU A 286 8.89 9.01 -8.10
CA LEU A 286 9.97 9.81 -7.49
C LEU A 286 10.76 9.05 -6.39
N GLY A 287 10.44 7.78 -6.11
CA GLY A 287 11.21 6.88 -5.24
C GLY A 287 10.62 6.58 -3.84
N GLU A 288 9.36 6.93 -3.56
CA GLU A 288 8.68 6.71 -2.27
C GLU A 288 8.25 5.23 -2.09
N GLN A 289 9.25 4.35 -2.03
CA GLN A 289 9.10 2.93 -1.79
C GLN A 289 10.34 2.31 -1.12
N LEU A 290 10.19 1.08 -0.63
CA LEU A 290 11.27 0.18 -0.20
C LEU A 290 10.83 -1.28 -0.41
N TYR A 291 11.76 -2.22 -0.25
CA TYR A 291 11.46 -3.64 -0.21
C TYR A 291 11.87 -4.27 1.13
N MET A 292 11.02 -5.15 1.65
CA MET A 292 11.30 -5.97 2.82
C MET A 292 11.71 -7.37 2.36
N SER A 293 12.94 -7.77 2.64
CA SER A 293 13.45 -9.12 2.44
C SER A 293 13.15 -9.97 3.67
N VAL A 294 12.27 -10.95 3.52
CA VAL A 294 11.90 -11.92 4.57
C VAL A 294 12.46 -13.28 4.16
N VAL A 295 13.65 -13.62 4.66
CA VAL A 295 14.32 -14.88 4.30
C VAL A 295 13.99 -15.97 5.33
N SER A 296 13.40 -17.09 4.91
CA SER A 296 13.26 -18.26 5.78
C SER A 296 14.62 -18.97 5.95
N PRO A 297 15.09 -19.22 7.19
CA PRO A 297 16.33 -19.96 7.42
C PRO A 297 16.25 -21.42 6.97
N ALA A 298 15.04 -21.96 6.72
CA ALA A 298 14.85 -23.34 6.29
C ALA A 298 15.03 -23.53 4.76
N ARG A 299 14.95 -22.46 3.95
CA ARG A 299 14.99 -22.48 2.47
C ARG A 299 14.19 -23.66 1.87
N SER A 300 12.93 -23.77 2.29
CA SER A 300 12.02 -24.87 1.96
C SER A 300 10.82 -24.39 1.16
N LEU A 301 10.31 -25.27 0.29
CA LEU A 301 9.07 -25.13 -0.48
C LEU A 301 7.81 -24.92 0.38
N ARG A 302 7.89 -25.16 1.68
CA ARG A 302 6.83 -24.78 2.63
C ARG A 302 6.74 -23.27 2.84
N ASP A 303 7.88 -22.57 2.83
CA ASP A 303 7.99 -21.17 3.24
C ASP A 303 8.09 -20.22 2.03
N GLU A 304 8.70 -20.63 0.91
CA GLU A 304 8.76 -19.86 -0.34
C GLU A 304 8.79 -20.82 -1.56
N TYR A 305 8.28 -20.39 -2.72
CA TYR A 305 8.31 -21.20 -3.96
C TYR A 305 9.61 -21.00 -4.76
N ASN A 306 9.97 -22.02 -5.56
CA ASN A 306 11.00 -21.85 -6.59
C ASN A 306 10.55 -20.88 -7.70
N MET A 307 11.51 -20.21 -8.32
CA MET A 307 11.26 -19.43 -9.53
C MET A 307 10.74 -20.35 -10.66
N PRO A 308 9.64 -20.00 -11.34
CA PRO A 308 9.14 -20.75 -12.50
C PRO A 308 10.20 -20.88 -13.60
N GLU A 309 10.26 -22.03 -14.29
CA GLU A 309 11.25 -22.28 -15.35
C GLU A 309 11.13 -21.29 -16.52
N ASN A 310 9.92 -20.80 -16.78
CA ASN A 310 9.60 -19.80 -17.81
C ASN A 310 9.74 -18.35 -17.32
N ALA A 311 10.25 -18.10 -16.12
CA ALA A 311 10.45 -16.76 -15.60
C ALA A 311 11.50 -16.00 -16.45
N LEU A 312 11.13 -14.80 -16.89
CA LEU A 312 12.02 -13.90 -17.61
C LEU A 312 13.18 -13.45 -16.72
N ARG A 313 14.38 -13.41 -17.29
CA ARG A 313 15.61 -12.97 -16.62
C ARG A 313 16.16 -11.73 -17.33
N CYS A 314 16.61 -10.76 -16.54
CA CYS A 314 17.19 -9.50 -17.01
C CYS A 314 18.37 -9.08 -16.14
N GLY A 315 19.18 -8.14 -16.63
CA GLY A 315 20.35 -7.64 -15.94
C GLY A 315 21.38 -8.73 -15.61
N LYS A 316 21.90 -8.74 -14.38
CA LYS A 316 23.03 -9.57 -13.94
C LYS A 316 22.75 -11.07 -13.88
N VAL A 317 21.48 -11.49 -13.92
CA VAL A 317 21.09 -12.92 -13.85
C VAL A 317 20.90 -13.60 -15.22
N VAL A 318 21.09 -12.87 -16.31
CA VAL A 318 21.05 -13.43 -17.67
C VAL A 318 22.24 -14.37 -17.88
N GLY A 319 21.96 -15.59 -18.37
CA GLY A 319 22.98 -16.61 -18.64
C GLY A 319 23.49 -17.37 -17.41
N LEU A 320 23.13 -16.97 -16.19
CA LEU A 320 23.47 -17.73 -14.99
C LEU A 320 22.70 -19.07 -14.93
N PRO A 321 23.32 -20.15 -14.41
CA PRO A 321 22.61 -21.40 -14.14
C PRO A 321 21.49 -21.16 -13.11
N LEU A 322 20.42 -21.97 -13.17
CA LEU A 322 19.38 -21.91 -12.14
C LEU A 322 19.97 -22.29 -10.78
N PRO A 323 19.72 -21.49 -9.72
CA PRO A 323 20.03 -21.86 -8.35
C PRO A 323 19.37 -23.19 -7.97
N PRO A 324 19.94 -23.96 -7.02
CA PRO A 324 19.30 -25.16 -6.51
C PRO A 324 17.89 -24.87 -5.99
N SER A 325 16.94 -25.72 -6.41
CA SER A 325 15.59 -25.75 -5.88
C SER A 325 15.59 -25.80 -4.36
N TYR A 326 14.63 -25.11 -3.76
CA TYR A 326 14.37 -25.17 -2.33
C TYR A 326 13.99 -26.59 -1.90
N LEU A 327 14.32 -26.91 -0.65
CA LEU A 327 14.10 -28.24 -0.10
C LEU A 327 12.59 -28.55 -0.03
N PRO A 328 12.17 -29.81 -0.19
CA PRO A 328 10.81 -30.25 0.15
C PRO A 328 10.43 -29.86 1.60
N ALA A 329 9.12 -29.86 1.87
CA ALA A 329 8.56 -29.60 3.19
C ALA A 329 8.75 -30.80 4.15
#